data_AF-A0A2M8PM67-F1
#
_entry.id   AF-A0A2M8PM67-F1
#
_cell.length_a   1.000
_cell.length_b   1.000
_cell.length_c   1.000
_cell.angle_alpha   90.00
_cell.angle_beta   90.00
_cell.angle_gamma   90.00
#
_symmetry.space_group_name_H-M   'P 1'
#
loop_
_entity.id
_entity.type
_entity.pdbx_description
1 polymer ?
#
loop_
_entity_poly.entity_id
_entity_poly.type
_entity_poly.pdbx_seq_one_letter_code
_entity_poly.pdbx_strand_id
1 'polypeptide(L)'
;IGAFPPFIDEVVILQFAEDVLNSGPLAHASSARQLLIWWLLPFQPTVTLSLTIARIAVLLGAMPGFAAALAISKQIGSKRAALLTALLILFSTHLYFFQRMALADTLSSSFILVSIYMTLRLKIRTSWRDMALYAVAIWAAVAAKVSALPYLGIPIAAAFALPFTSRLWKPKLRWMLVAFISGVGLAGGFVLFLMLRGHNPFMAYQRYTPEVAQGLVARFFQNIDFTITLFAEYMGIGFFIFSIVSVLIL
;
A
#
# COMPACT_ATOMS: atom_id res chain seq x y z
N ILE A 1 -27.32 -1.96 13.11
CA ILE A 1 -26.02 -1.45 13.64
C ILE A 1 -25.25 -2.51 14.46
N GLY A 2 -25.85 -3.65 14.82
CA GLY A 2 -25.15 -4.77 15.50
C GLY A 2 -24.63 -5.92 14.61
N ALA A 3 -24.09 -5.66 13.41
CA ALA A 3 -23.81 -6.73 12.43
C ALA A 3 -22.33 -7.00 12.12
N PHE A 4 -21.37 -6.21 12.63
CA PHE A 4 -19.94 -6.45 12.38
C PHE A 4 -19.13 -6.30 13.67
N PRO A 5 -18.62 -7.42 14.25
CA PRO A 5 -17.83 -7.35 15.47
C PRO A 5 -16.57 -6.50 15.27
N PRO A 6 -16.04 -5.88 16.33
CA PRO A 6 -14.77 -5.18 16.26
C PRO A 6 -13.66 -6.17 15.92
N PHE A 7 -12.80 -5.80 14.95
CA PHE A 7 -11.59 -6.53 14.68
C PHE A 7 -10.49 -6.05 15.64
N ILE A 8 -9.62 -6.96 16.11
CA ILE A 8 -8.66 -6.65 17.18
C ILE A 8 -7.75 -5.46 16.82
N ASP A 9 -7.31 -5.37 15.56
CA ASP A 9 -6.48 -4.27 15.07
C ASP A 9 -7.19 -2.91 15.13
N GLU A 10 -8.52 -2.87 15.00
CA GLU A 10 -9.31 -1.64 15.09
C GLU A 10 -9.33 -1.12 16.53
N VAL A 11 -9.47 -2.01 17.52
CA VAL A 11 -9.46 -1.60 18.93
C VAL A 11 -8.08 -1.07 19.32
N VAL A 12 -7.02 -1.77 18.91
CA VAL A 12 -5.64 -1.37 19.19
C VAL A 12 -5.29 -0.02 18.56
N ILE A 13 -5.70 0.23 17.31
CA ILE A 13 -5.36 1.49 16.65
C ILE A 13 -6.09 2.69 17.26
N LEU A 14 -7.31 2.48 17.77
CA LEU A 14 -8.08 3.53 18.44
C LEU A 14 -7.42 3.90 19.77
N GLN A 15 -7.00 2.90 20.55
CA GLN A 15 -6.21 3.13 21.76
C GLN A 15 -4.91 3.90 21.45
N PHE A 16 -4.20 3.54 20.37
CA PHE A 16 -2.99 4.26 19.98
C PHE A 16 -3.26 5.71 19.58
N ALA A 17 -4.37 5.98 18.91
CA ALA A 17 -4.78 7.34 18.55
C ALA A 17 -5.11 8.19 19.79
N GLU A 18 -5.75 7.60 20.80
CA GLU A 18 -5.98 8.27 22.09
C GLU A 18 -4.67 8.55 22.83
N ASP A 19 -3.77 7.56 22.90
CA ASP A 19 -2.49 7.67 23.60
C ASP A 19 -1.60 8.79 23.01
N VAL A 20 -1.65 9.01 21.69
CA VAL A 20 -0.90 10.09 21.01
C VAL A 20 -1.27 11.48 21.54
N LEU A 21 -2.51 11.69 22.00
CA LEU A 21 -2.94 12.97 22.57
C LEU A 21 -2.17 13.31 23.85
N ASN A 22 -1.73 12.29 24.61
CA ASN A 22 -1.02 12.45 25.89
C ASN A 22 0.50 12.23 25.77
N SER A 23 0.92 11.34 24.87
CA SER A 23 2.31 10.85 24.76
C SER A 23 3.09 11.51 23.61
N GLY A 24 2.42 12.33 22.79
CA GLY A 24 3.01 13.05 21.68
C GLY A 24 2.90 12.32 20.32
N PRO A 25 3.25 13.02 19.22
CA PRO A 25 2.93 12.60 17.85
C PRO A 25 3.67 11.34 17.38
N LEU A 26 4.71 10.88 18.07
CA LEU A 26 5.46 9.67 17.73
C LEU A 26 5.14 8.48 18.64
N ALA A 27 4.16 8.62 19.53
CA ALA A 27 3.72 7.48 20.32
C ALA A 27 3.27 6.34 19.39
N HIS A 28 3.66 5.11 19.76
CA HIS A 28 3.40 3.89 18.99
C HIS A 28 4.01 3.85 17.58
N ALA A 29 5.01 4.68 17.25
CA ALA A 29 5.64 4.65 15.92
C ALA A 29 6.32 3.31 15.54
N SER A 30 6.73 2.53 16.53
CA SER A 30 7.24 1.17 16.32
C SER A 30 6.17 0.18 15.83
N SER A 31 4.88 0.53 15.88
CA SER A 31 3.77 -0.26 15.32
C SER A 31 3.72 -0.25 13.79
N ALA A 32 4.48 0.64 13.15
CA ALA A 32 4.51 0.84 11.70
C ALA A 32 3.17 1.21 11.04
N ARG A 33 2.27 1.82 11.81
CA ARG A 33 0.93 2.27 11.37
C ARG A 33 0.69 3.77 11.59
N GLN A 34 1.76 4.56 11.63
CA GLN A 34 1.76 5.94 12.13
C GLN A 34 0.77 6.87 11.41
N LEU A 35 0.65 6.75 10.09
CA LEU A 35 -0.28 7.60 9.36
C LEU A 35 -1.74 7.31 9.73
N LEU A 36 -2.11 6.05 9.95
CA LEU A 36 -3.48 5.74 10.37
C LEU A 36 -3.78 6.34 11.74
N ILE A 37 -2.82 6.27 12.67
CA ILE A 37 -2.93 6.89 14.00
C ILE A 37 -3.19 8.39 13.84
N TRP A 38 -2.35 9.09 13.07
CA TRP A 38 -2.51 10.53 12.80
C TRP A 38 -3.80 10.86 12.05
N TRP A 39 -4.20 10.02 11.11
CA TRP A 39 -5.41 10.19 10.30
C TRP A 39 -6.68 10.16 11.14
N LEU A 40 -6.68 9.38 12.22
CA LEU A 40 -7.82 9.28 13.12
C LEU A 40 -7.92 10.46 14.10
N LEU A 41 -6.83 11.17 14.41
CA LEU A 41 -6.83 12.26 15.40
C LEU A 41 -7.89 13.35 15.14
N PRO A 42 -8.09 13.88 13.91
CA PRO A 42 -9.10 14.90 13.63
C PRO A 42 -10.54 14.43 13.88
N PHE A 43 -10.76 13.10 13.90
CA PHE A 43 -12.08 12.50 14.11
C PHE A 43 -12.34 12.16 15.58
N GLN A 44 -11.41 12.52 16.49
CA GLN A 44 -11.54 12.37 17.94
C GLN A 44 -12.10 11.00 18.37
N PRO A 45 -11.39 9.90 18.09
CA PRO A 45 -11.90 8.57 18.33
C PRO A 45 -11.85 8.21 19.82
N THR A 46 -12.70 8.82 20.65
CA THR A 46 -12.85 8.42 22.06
C THR A 46 -13.56 7.07 22.14
N VAL A 47 -13.14 6.18 23.06
CA VAL A 47 -13.65 4.81 23.27
C VAL A 47 -15.18 4.69 23.19
N THR A 48 -15.91 5.72 23.61
CA THR A 48 -17.38 5.78 23.67
C THR A 48 -18.09 6.02 22.33
N LEU A 49 -17.39 6.48 21.27
CA LEU A 49 -17.97 6.80 19.94
C LEU A 49 -17.11 6.29 18.75
N SER A 50 -16.07 5.50 19.01
CA SER A 50 -14.88 5.42 18.16
C SER A 50 -14.96 4.52 16.92
N LEU A 51 -15.56 3.33 16.99
CA LEU A 51 -15.37 2.32 15.92
C LEU A 51 -16.04 2.70 14.60
N THR A 52 -17.30 3.13 14.64
CA THR A 52 -18.03 3.54 13.43
C THR A 52 -17.38 4.76 12.78
N ILE A 53 -16.97 5.74 13.59
CA ILE A 53 -16.31 6.96 13.10
C ILE A 53 -14.96 6.60 12.47
N ALA A 54 -14.16 5.73 13.10
CA ALA A 54 -12.88 5.31 12.56
C ALA A 54 -13.02 4.57 11.23
N ARG A 55 -14.03 3.69 11.11
CA ARG A 55 -14.35 3.00 9.85
C ARG A 55 -14.73 3.98 8.75
N ILE A 56 -15.55 4.99 9.07
CA ILE A 56 -15.90 6.07 8.11
C ILE A 56 -14.67 6.88 7.73
N ALA A 57 -13.82 7.25 8.70
CA ALA A 57 -12.60 8.02 8.45
C ALA A 57 -11.65 7.26 7.50
N VAL A 58 -11.44 5.95 7.71
CA VAL A 58 -10.62 5.12 6.82
C VAL A 58 -11.26 5.00 5.44
N LEU A 59 -12.57 4.86 5.33
CA LEU A 59 -13.29 4.87 4.05
C LEU A 59 -13.07 6.19 3.29
N LEU A 60 -13.08 7.34 3.97
CA LEU A 60 -12.78 8.64 3.35
C LEU A 60 -11.36 8.67 2.79
N GLY A 61 -10.38 8.14 3.54
CA GLY A 61 -8.99 8.02 3.07
C GLY A 61 -8.81 6.98 1.95
N ALA A 62 -9.75 6.05 1.78
CA ALA A 62 -9.75 5.07 0.69
C ALA A 62 -10.29 5.64 -0.64
N MET A 63 -11.09 6.72 -0.61
CA MET A 63 -11.70 7.33 -1.80
C MET A 63 -10.71 7.70 -2.91
N PRO A 64 -9.53 8.29 -2.63
CA PRO A 64 -8.53 8.58 -3.64
C PRO A 64 -8.03 7.32 -4.36
N GLY A 65 -7.86 6.21 -3.64
CA GLY A 65 -7.45 4.93 -4.21
C GLY A 65 -8.48 4.35 -5.17
N PHE A 66 -9.78 4.41 -4.82
CA PHE A 66 -10.85 4.02 -5.74
C PHE A 66 -10.86 4.87 -7.00
N ALA A 67 -10.77 6.20 -6.85
CA ALA A 67 -10.70 7.10 -7.99
C ALA A 67 -9.47 6.81 -8.88
N ALA A 68 -8.33 6.52 -8.26
CA ALA A 68 -7.11 6.14 -8.96
C ALA A 68 -7.28 4.81 -9.72
N ALA A 69 -7.88 3.77 -9.11
CA ALA A 69 -8.15 2.51 -9.79
C ALA A 69 -9.01 2.70 -11.04
N LEU A 70 -10.11 3.46 -10.95
CA LEU A 70 -10.96 3.75 -12.10
C LEU A 70 -10.21 4.56 -13.18
N ALA A 71 -9.38 5.52 -12.77
CA ALA A 71 -8.58 6.32 -13.68
C ALA A 71 -7.50 5.49 -14.40
N ILE A 72 -6.83 4.57 -13.70
CA ILE A 72 -5.88 3.60 -14.26
C ILE A 72 -6.57 2.75 -15.31
N SER A 73 -7.70 2.13 -14.97
CA SER A 73 -8.45 1.26 -15.89
C SER A 73 -8.94 2.00 -17.13
N LYS A 74 -9.37 3.27 -16.97
CA LYS A 74 -9.75 4.13 -18.09
C LYS A 74 -8.55 4.51 -18.97
N GLN A 75 -7.39 4.75 -18.36
CA GLN A 75 -6.17 5.20 -19.06
C GLN A 75 -5.48 4.08 -19.83
N ILE A 76 -5.45 2.86 -19.28
CA ILE A 76 -4.80 1.70 -19.91
C ILE A 76 -5.76 0.98 -20.86
N GLY A 77 -7.04 0.90 -20.51
CA GLY A 77 -8.05 0.19 -21.29
C GLY A 77 -9.04 1.15 -21.94
N SER A 78 -10.25 1.20 -21.38
CA SER A 78 -11.38 1.95 -21.94
C SER A 78 -12.37 2.36 -20.84
N LYS A 79 -13.39 3.16 -21.20
CA LYS A 79 -14.49 3.47 -20.29
C LYS A 79 -15.21 2.21 -19.78
N ARG A 80 -15.33 1.17 -20.62
CA ARG A 80 -15.94 -0.12 -20.24
C ARG A 80 -15.07 -0.88 -19.24
N ALA A 81 -13.73 -0.83 -19.40
CA ALA A 81 -12.80 -1.42 -18.44
C ALA A 81 -12.90 -0.72 -17.06
N ALA A 82 -13.05 0.60 -17.04
CA ALA A 82 -13.28 1.34 -15.80
C ALA A 82 -14.61 0.95 -15.12
N LEU A 83 -15.69 0.79 -15.90
CA LEU A 83 -16.97 0.30 -15.37
C LEU A 83 -16.83 -1.12 -14.79
N LEU A 84 -16.18 -2.03 -15.52
CA LEU A 84 -15.93 -3.39 -15.03
C LEU A 84 -15.11 -3.38 -13.74
N THR A 85 -14.08 -2.52 -13.66
CA THR A 85 -13.28 -2.33 -12.45
C THR A 85 -14.15 -1.84 -11.28
N ALA A 86 -15.05 -0.88 -11.51
CA ALA A 86 -15.98 -0.41 -10.49
C ALA A 86 -16.89 -1.54 -9.98
N LEU A 87 -17.44 -2.35 -10.90
CA LEU A 87 -18.28 -3.50 -10.53
C LEU A 87 -17.48 -4.53 -9.74
N LEU A 88 -16.28 -4.91 -10.19
CA LEU A 88 -15.42 -5.85 -9.47
C LEU A 88 -15.08 -5.37 -8.06
N ILE A 89 -14.81 -4.06 -7.89
CA ILE A 89 -14.56 -3.48 -6.58
C ILE A 89 -15.82 -3.54 -5.70
N LEU A 90 -16.97 -3.14 -6.23
CA LEU A 90 -18.24 -3.10 -5.48
C LEU A 90 -18.73 -4.49 -5.05
N PHE A 91 -18.51 -5.50 -5.89
CA PHE A 91 -18.96 -6.87 -5.66
C PHE A 91 -17.86 -7.78 -5.08
N SER A 92 -16.65 -7.28 -4.85
CA SER A 92 -15.60 -8.04 -4.16
C SER A 92 -15.94 -8.14 -2.68
N THR A 93 -16.30 -9.34 -2.23
CA THR A 93 -16.56 -9.64 -0.81
C THR A 93 -15.35 -9.34 0.07
N HIS A 94 -14.15 -9.61 -0.43
CA HIS A 94 -12.90 -9.29 0.23
C HIS A 94 -12.74 -7.78 0.45
N LEU A 95 -12.84 -6.98 -0.61
CA LEU A 95 -12.71 -5.52 -0.50
C LEU A 95 -13.82 -4.94 0.36
N TYR A 96 -15.07 -5.41 0.19
CA TYR A 96 -16.20 -4.98 1.00
C TYR A 96 -15.96 -5.19 2.51
N PHE A 97 -15.39 -6.34 2.88
CA PHE A 97 -15.07 -6.67 4.27
C PHE A 97 -13.97 -5.75 4.82
N PHE A 98 -12.79 -5.74 4.18
CA PHE A 98 -11.61 -5.05 4.72
C PHE A 98 -11.71 -3.53 4.64
N GLN A 99 -12.40 -2.99 3.64
CA GLN A 99 -12.56 -1.53 3.49
C GLN A 99 -13.52 -0.94 4.52
N ARG A 100 -14.42 -1.77 5.07
CA ARG A 100 -15.32 -1.36 6.15
C ARG A 100 -14.68 -1.42 7.54
N MET A 101 -13.44 -1.91 7.64
CA MET A 101 -12.68 -1.90 8.88
C MET A 101 -11.72 -0.72 8.91
N ALA A 102 -11.46 -0.21 10.13
CA ALA A 102 -10.49 0.84 10.37
C ALA A 102 -9.05 0.29 10.34
N LEU A 103 -8.60 -0.19 9.18
CA LEU A 103 -7.32 -0.86 9.00
C LEU A 103 -6.31 -0.02 8.22
N ALA A 104 -5.03 -0.20 8.58
CA ALA A 104 -3.89 0.43 7.92
C ALA A 104 -3.75 -0.02 6.46
N ASP A 105 -4.10 -1.27 6.19
CA ASP A 105 -4.12 -1.88 4.86
C ASP A 105 -4.98 -1.12 3.86
N THR A 106 -6.15 -0.65 4.29
CA THR A 106 -7.09 0.09 3.44
C THR A 106 -6.52 1.43 3.00
N LEU A 107 -5.89 2.18 3.91
CA LEU A 107 -5.20 3.42 3.56
C LEU A 107 -3.95 3.16 2.71
N SER A 108 -3.13 2.17 3.11
CA SER A 108 -1.88 1.87 2.41
C SER A 108 -2.14 1.47 0.95
N SER A 109 -3.08 0.55 0.71
CA SER A 109 -3.49 0.13 -0.64
C SER A 109 -4.09 1.28 -1.47
N SER A 110 -4.88 2.15 -0.85
CA SER A 110 -5.42 3.36 -1.49
C SER A 110 -4.30 4.27 -2.01
N PHE A 111 -3.31 4.57 -1.16
CA PHE A 111 -2.18 5.42 -1.56
C PHE A 111 -1.23 4.73 -2.55
N ILE A 112 -1.08 3.41 -2.50
CA ILE A 112 -0.38 2.63 -3.53
C ILE A 112 -1.07 2.84 -4.89
N LEU A 113 -2.40 2.71 -4.98
CA LEU A 113 -3.13 2.94 -6.23
C LEU A 113 -2.96 4.36 -6.76
N VAL A 114 -2.99 5.37 -5.88
CA VAL A 114 -2.70 6.76 -6.25
C VAL A 114 -1.27 6.89 -6.80
N SER A 115 -0.28 6.25 -6.17
CA SER A 115 1.11 6.30 -6.62
C SER A 115 1.29 5.63 -8.00
N ILE A 116 0.60 4.51 -8.26
CA ILE A 116 0.58 3.86 -9.58
C ILE A 116 -0.02 4.81 -10.62
N TYR A 117 -1.17 5.41 -10.33
CA TYR A 117 -1.83 6.34 -11.23
C TYR A 117 -0.94 7.57 -11.55
N MET A 118 -0.32 8.17 -10.53
CA MET A 118 0.61 9.30 -10.75
C MET A 118 1.82 8.89 -11.59
N THR A 119 2.36 7.67 -11.40
CA THR A 119 3.44 7.13 -12.23
C THR A 119 3.03 7.00 -13.69
N LEU A 120 1.80 6.53 -13.96
CA LEU A 120 1.25 6.48 -15.31
C LEU A 120 1.06 7.87 -15.93
N ARG A 121 0.70 8.88 -15.14
CA ARG A 121 0.63 10.26 -15.63
C ARG A 121 2.01 10.83 -15.95
N LEU A 122 3.01 10.56 -15.10
CA LEU A 122 4.39 11.00 -15.29
C LEU A 122 5.01 10.45 -16.58
N LYS A 123 4.61 9.25 -16.99
CA LYS A 123 4.97 8.67 -18.30
C LYS A 123 4.50 9.55 -19.46
N ILE A 124 3.27 10.07 -19.39
CA ILE A 124 2.66 10.87 -20.46
C ILE A 124 3.18 12.31 -20.41
N ARG A 125 3.28 12.87 -19.20
CA ARG A 125 3.70 14.26 -18.98
C ARG A 125 4.62 14.33 -17.76
N THR A 126 5.85 14.78 -17.97
CA THR A 126 6.78 15.00 -16.85
C THR A 126 6.44 16.31 -16.16
N SER A 127 5.62 16.24 -15.11
CA SER A 127 5.20 17.38 -14.30
C SER A 127 5.70 17.25 -12.87
N TRP A 128 6.28 18.31 -12.32
CA TRP A 128 6.72 18.34 -10.92
C TRP A 128 5.55 18.10 -9.94
N ARG A 129 4.33 18.49 -10.31
CA ARG A 129 3.13 18.27 -9.49
C ARG A 129 2.79 16.80 -9.38
N ASP A 130 2.80 16.08 -10.50
CA ASP A 130 2.50 14.63 -10.52
C ASP A 130 3.60 13.86 -9.78
N MET A 131 4.84 14.34 -9.82
CA MET A 131 5.98 13.80 -9.08
C MET A 131 5.87 14.02 -7.58
N ALA A 132 5.52 15.24 -7.14
CA ALA A 132 5.26 15.52 -5.74
C ALA A 132 4.10 14.68 -5.21
N LEU A 133 3.01 14.54 -5.98
CA LEU A 133 1.87 13.70 -5.62
C LEU A 133 2.25 12.22 -5.55
N TYR A 134 3.09 11.72 -6.46
CA TYR A 134 3.65 10.37 -6.37
C TYR A 134 4.44 10.18 -5.08
N ALA A 135 5.38 11.08 -4.77
CA ALA A 135 6.25 10.98 -3.60
C ALA A 135 5.45 11.04 -2.29
N VAL A 136 4.45 11.93 -2.20
CA VAL A 136 3.55 12.02 -1.05
C VAL A 136 2.68 10.77 -0.94
N ALA A 137 2.14 10.25 -2.05
CA ALA A 137 1.33 9.04 -2.01
C ALA A 137 2.14 7.83 -1.57
N ILE A 138 3.36 7.63 -2.08
CA ILE A 138 4.17 6.47 -1.68
C ILE A 138 4.67 6.58 -0.24
N TRP A 139 5.00 7.80 0.22
CA TRP A 139 5.25 8.04 1.64
C TRP A 139 4.02 7.71 2.48
N ALA A 140 2.84 8.19 2.08
CA ALA A 140 1.60 7.94 2.82
C ALA A 140 1.28 6.44 2.89
N ALA A 141 1.54 5.69 1.82
CA ALA A 141 1.41 4.24 1.80
C ALA A 141 2.32 3.56 2.82
N VAL A 142 3.61 3.95 2.88
CA VAL A 142 4.62 3.42 3.81
C VAL A 142 4.34 3.85 5.25
N ALA A 143 3.92 5.09 5.47
CA ALA A 143 3.57 5.60 6.78
C ALA A 143 2.28 4.98 7.32
N ALA A 144 1.34 4.61 6.45
CA ALA A 144 0.16 3.83 6.81
C ALA A 144 0.54 2.38 7.16
N LYS A 145 1.42 1.76 6.37
CA LYS A 145 1.92 0.41 6.64
C LYS A 145 3.32 0.25 6.05
N VAL A 146 4.33 0.00 6.91
CA VAL A 146 5.73 -0.14 6.43
C VAL A 146 5.93 -1.31 5.46
N SER A 147 5.01 -2.28 5.46
CA SER A 147 4.95 -3.36 4.47
C SER A 147 4.81 -2.87 3.03
N ALA A 148 4.49 -1.58 2.82
CA ALA A 148 4.41 -0.95 1.52
C ALA A 148 5.77 -0.55 0.93
N LEU A 149 6.89 -0.74 1.64
CA LEU A 149 8.24 -0.43 1.12
C LEU A 149 8.56 -1.04 -0.25
N PRO A 150 8.19 -2.29 -0.58
CA PRO A 150 8.44 -2.85 -1.90
C PRO A 150 7.81 -2.04 -3.04
N TYR A 151 6.74 -1.29 -2.78
CA TYR A 151 6.09 -0.43 -3.77
C TYR A 151 6.90 0.83 -4.13
N LEU A 152 8.02 1.11 -3.43
CA LEU A 152 9.01 2.08 -3.92
C LEU A 152 9.58 1.68 -5.30
N GLY A 153 9.50 0.41 -5.65
CA GLY A 153 9.85 -0.11 -6.97
C GLY A 153 8.85 0.24 -8.08
N ILE A 154 7.69 0.87 -7.80
CA ILE A 154 6.67 1.18 -8.82
C ILE A 154 7.23 1.93 -10.04
N PRO A 155 8.04 3.01 -9.91
CA PRO A 155 8.60 3.71 -11.06
C PRO A 155 9.54 2.84 -11.89
N ILE A 156 10.28 1.93 -11.22
CA ILE A 156 11.18 0.97 -11.86
C ILE A 156 10.35 -0.08 -12.62
N ALA A 157 9.35 -0.68 -11.98
CA ALA A 157 8.47 -1.64 -12.62
C ALA A 157 7.74 -1.00 -13.82
N ALA A 158 7.22 0.22 -13.67
CA ALA A 158 6.59 0.97 -14.75
C ALA A 158 7.57 1.30 -15.88
N ALA A 159 8.84 1.54 -15.57
CA ALA A 159 9.90 1.70 -16.56
C ALA A 159 10.04 0.47 -17.45
N PHE A 160 10.11 -0.71 -16.85
CA PHE A 160 10.34 -1.95 -17.61
C PHE A 160 9.07 -2.44 -18.31
N ALA A 161 7.91 -2.35 -17.66
CA ALA A 161 6.66 -2.94 -18.14
C ALA A 161 5.94 -2.10 -19.21
N LEU A 162 6.09 -0.77 -19.20
CA LEU A 162 5.27 0.08 -20.08
C LEU A 162 6.02 0.53 -21.34
N PRO A 163 5.40 0.42 -22.54
CA PRO A 163 5.98 0.93 -23.77
C PRO A 163 6.00 2.47 -23.74
N PHE A 164 7.15 3.09 -23.96
CA PHE A 164 7.31 4.54 -23.98
C PHE A 164 7.10 5.10 -25.38
N THR A 165 6.37 6.22 -25.47
CA THR A 165 6.09 6.91 -26.74
C THR A 165 7.36 7.47 -27.37
N SER A 166 8.37 7.85 -26.57
CA SER A 166 9.67 8.27 -27.08
C SER A 166 10.59 7.06 -27.31
N ARG A 167 11.17 6.97 -28.51
CA ARG A 167 12.26 6.02 -28.83
C ARG A 167 13.53 6.23 -27.98
N LEU A 168 13.64 7.38 -27.31
CA LEU A 168 14.81 7.79 -26.54
C LEU A 168 14.77 7.23 -25.12
N TRP A 169 15.86 6.58 -24.70
CA TRP A 169 16.01 6.01 -23.36
C TRP A 169 16.30 7.04 -22.26
N LYS A 170 16.80 8.23 -22.61
CA LYS A 170 17.16 9.27 -21.63
C LYS A 170 15.94 9.90 -20.92
N PRO A 171 14.86 10.32 -21.63
CA PRO A 171 13.66 10.88 -21.01
C PRO A 171 12.81 9.83 -20.29
N LYS A 172 12.95 8.56 -20.70
CA LYS A 172 12.72 7.40 -19.85
C LYS A 172 13.67 7.57 -18.67
N LEU A 173 14.82 6.90 -18.51
CA LEU A 173 15.68 6.95 -17.31
C LEU A 173 15.52 8.14 -16.32
N ARG A 174 15.62 9.40 -16.78
CA ARG A 174 15.37 10.61 -15.98
C ARG A 174 14.09 10.56 -15.13
N TRP A 175 12.91 10.26 -15.67
CA TRP A 175 11.66 10.33 -14.89
C TRP A 175 11.59 9.30 -13.74
N MET A 176 12.27 8.16 -13.88
CA MET A 176 12.24 6.97 -13.03
C MET A 176 13.21 7.21 -11.94
N LEU A 177 14.41 7.70 -12.28
CA LEU A 177 15.35 8.17 -11.27
C LEU A 177 14.72 9.27 -10.43
N VAL A 178 14.09 10.29 -11.04
CA VAL A 178 13.54 11.39 -10.25
C VAL A 178 12.34 10.91 -9.42
N ALA A 179 11.41 10.13 -9.97
CA ALA A 179 10.30 9.56 -9.22
C ALA A 179 10.82 8.65 -8.09
N PHE A 180 11.70 7.70 -8.39
CA PHE A 180 12.29 6.79 -7.42
C PHE A 180 13.02 7.54 -6.30
N ILE A 181 13.92 8.48 -6.64
CA ILE A 181 14.65 9.27 -5.65
C ILE A 181 13.68 10.10 -4.79
N SER A 182 12.65 10.71 -5.38
CA SER A 182 11.66 11.47 -4.61
C SER A 182 10.85 10.58 -3.66
N GLY A 183 10.45 9.38 -4.11
CA GLY A 183 9.73 8.41 -3.29
C GLY A 183 10.59 7.83 -2.18
N VAL A 184 11.79 7.37 -2.50
CA VAL A 184 12.77 6.87 -1.53
C VAL A 184 13.20 7.96 -0.55
N GLY A 185 13.42 9.18 -1.03
CA GLY A 185 13.79 10.31 -0.18
C GLY A 185 12.73 10.60 0.87
N LEU A 186 11.44 10.65 0.48
CA LEU A 186 10.35 10.97 1.40
C LEU A 186 9.98 9.78 2.30
N ALA A 187 9.76 8.59 1.74
CA ALA A 187 9.39 7.39 2.49
C ALA A 187 10.55 6.82 3.31
N GLY A 188 11.73 6.71 2.70
CA GLY A 188 12.96 6.25 3.37
C GLY A 188 13.45 7.26 4.40
N GLY A 189 13.36 8.57 4.11
CA GLY A 189 13.65 9.62 5.08
C GLY A 189 12.74 9.56 6.31
N PHE A 190 11.45 9.27 6.11
CA PHE A 190 10.51 9.05 7.22
C PHE A 190 10.89 7.83 8.08
N VAL A 191 11.18 6.68 7.46
CA VAL A 191 11.62 5.48 8.18
C VAL A 191 12.91 5.74 8.95
N LEU A 192 13.90 6.38 8.31
CA LEU A 192 15.16 6.75 8.95
C LEU A 192 14.92 7.71 10.11
N PHE A 193 14.05 8.71 9.95
CA PHE A 193 13.68 9.63 11.01
C PHE A 193 13.10 8.89 12.22
N LEU A 194 12.20 7.94 12.03
CA LEU A 194 11.66 7.13 13.13
C LEU A 194 12.78 6.35 13.85
N MET A 195 13.69 5.72 13.10
CA MET A 195 14.82 4.98 13.66
C MET A 195 15.77 5.87 14.45
N LEU A 196 16.08 7.07 13.95
CA LEU A 196 16.90 8.07 14.66
C LEU A 196 16.23 8.57 15.95
N ARG A 197 14.89 8.51 16.03
CA ARG A 197 14.11 8.82 17.23
C ARG A 197 13.93 7.63 18.16
N GLY A 198 14.62 6.51 17.91
CA GLY A 198 14.57 5.30 18.74
C GLY A 198 13.35 4.41 18.48
N HIS A 199 12.56 4.68 17.43
CA HIS A 199 11.44 3.85 17.03
C HIS A 199 11.85 2.88 15.93
N ASN A 200 11.61 1.59 16.14
CA ASN A 200 11.90 0.57 15.14
C ASN A 200 10.60 0.13 14.45
N PRO A 201 10.29 0.64 13.23
CA PRO A 201 9.08 0.25 12.50
C PRO A 201 9.12 -1.20 12.02
N PHE A 202 10.27 -1.89 12.11
CA PHE A 202 10.41 -3.30 11.74
C PHE A 202 10.30 -4.24 12.93
N MET A 203 10.01 -3.74 14.14
CA MET A 203 9.96 -4.53 15.36
C MET A 203 9.04 -5.76 15.24
N ALA A 204 7.85 -5.59 14.66
CA ALA A 204 6.92 -6.71 14.45
C ALA A 204 7.53 -7.78 13.53
N TYR A 205 8.20 -7.40 12.44
CA TYR A 205 8.86 -8.34 11.54
C TYR A 205 9.99 -9.11 12.22
N GLN A 206 10.81 -8.41 13.00
CA GLN A 206 11.92 -9.02 13.75
C GLN A 206 11.42 -9.98 14.83
N ARG A 207 10.29 -9.67 15.48
CA ARG A 207 9.71 -10.51 16.53
C ARG A 207 9.18 -11.83 16.01
N TYR A 208 8.61 -11.84 14.80
CA TYR A 208 7.98 -13.04 14.21
C TYR A 208 8.82 -13.72 13.13
N THR A 209 9.93 -13.11 12.73
CA THR A 209 10.94 -13.71 11.86
C THR A 209 12.19 -13.90 12.71
N PRO A 210 12.30 -15.00 13.49
CA PRO A 210 13.54 -15.28 14.21
C PRO A 210 14.70 -15.26 13.21
N GLU A 211 15.85 -14.72 13.61
CA GLU A 211 17.03 -14.54 12.76
C GLU A 211 17.41 -15.86 12.07
N VAL A 212 16.85 -16.10 10.88
CA VAL A 212 17.31 -17.18 10.03
C VAL A 212 18.59 -16.65 9.42
N ALA A 213 19.73 -17.16 9.89
CA ALA A 213 21.09 -16.88 9.43
C ALA A 213 21.35 -17.25 7.94
N GLN A 214 20.30 -17.36 7.13
CA GLN A 214 20.36 -17.66 5.71
C GLN A 214 20.38 -16.33 4.93
N GLY A 215 21.28 -16.23 3.95
CA GLY A 215 21.37 -15.06 3.08
C GLY A 215 20.04 -14.77 2.37
N LEU A 216 19.81 -13.50 2.02
CA LEU A 216 18.58 -13.00 1.37
C LEU A 216 18.16 -13.85 0.16
N VAL A 217 19.12 -14.34 -0.63
CA VAL A 217 18.87 -15.17 -1.81
C VAL A 217 18.27 -16.53 -1.43
N ALA A 218 18.84 -17.20 -0.43
CA ALA A 218 18.32 -18.49 0.04
C ALA A 218 16.90 -18.33 0.59
N ARG A 219 16.65 -17.24 1.34
CA ARG A 219 15.31 -16.92 1.85
C ARG A 219 14.32 -16.62 0.74
N PHE A 220 14.74 -15.93 -0.31
CA PHE A 220 13.91 -15.65 -1.48
C PHE A 220 13.44 -16.94 -2.17
N PHE A 221 14.35 -17.86 -2.45
CA PHE A 221 13.99 -19.15 -3.06
C PHE A 221 13.14 -20.02 -2.15
N GLN A 222 13.39 -20.03 -0.84
CA GLN A 222 12.53 -20.73 0.12
C GLN A 222 11.11 -20.15 0.16
N ASN A 223 10.97 -18.83 0.13
CA ASN A 223 9.65 -18.21 0.09
C ASN A 223 8.91 -18.54 -1.20
N ILE A 224 9.61 -18.61 -2.34
CA ILE A 224 9.03 -19.07 -3.61
C ILE A 224 8.54 -20.51 -3.47
N ASP A 225 9.41 -21.42 -3.00
CA ASP A 225 9.10 -22.84 -2.84
C ASP A 225 7.88 -23.03 -1.91
N PHE A 226 7.93 -22.42 -0.72
CA PHE A 226 6.81 -22.43 0.23
C PHE A 226 5.51 -21.88 -0.38
N THR A 227 5.59 -20.79 -1.14
CA THR A 227 4.41 -20.21 -1.80
C THR A 227 3.86 -21.16 -2.86
N ILE A 228 4.71 -21.76 -3.69
CA ILE A 228 4.31 -22.75 -4.70
C ILE A 228 3.62 -23.94 -4.02
N THR A 229 4.21 -24.49 -2.97
CA THR A 229 3.65 -25.60 -2.21
C THR A 229 2.28 -25.23 -1.63
N LEU A 230 2.19 -24.10 -0.94
CA LEU A 230 0.95 -23.62 -0.34
C LEU A 230 -0.15 -23.44 -1.40
N PHE A 231 0.14 -22.76 -2.50
CA PHE A 231 -0.85 -22.55 -3.56
C PHE A 231 -1.26 -23.85 -4.25
N ALA A 232 -0.32 -24.77 -4.49
CA ALA A 232 -0.61 -26.08 -5.06
C ALA A 232 -1.48 -26.93 -4.13
N GLU A 233 -1.26 -26.87 -2.82
CA GLU A 233 -2.06 -27.55 -1.81
C GLU A 233 -3.48 -26.98 -1.71
N TYR A 234 -3.63 -25.65 -1.71
CA TYR A 234 -4.93 -24.99 -1.53
C TYR A 234 -5.79 -24.97 -2.80
N MET A 235 -5.19 -24.76 -3.98
CA MET A 235 -5.94 -24.59 -5.24
C MET A 235 -5.90 -25.82 -6.15
N GLY A 236 -5.05 -26.80 -5.81
CA GLY A 236 -4.72 -27.92 -6.69
C GLY A 236 -3.67 -27.53 -7.74
N ILE A 237 -2.69 -28.41 -7.94
CA ILE A 237 -1.53 -28.15 -8.81
C ILE A 237 -1.92 -27.83 -10.27
N GLY A 238 -3.02 -28.40 -10.77
CA GLY A 238 -3.53 -28.12 -12.12
C GLY A 238 -3.99 -26.68 -12.30
N PHE A 239 -4.73 -26.12 -11.32
CA PHE A 239 -5.18 -24.73 -11.35
C PHE A 239 -4.00 -23.77 -11.21
N PHE A 240 -3.02 -24.12 -10.37
CA PHE A 240 -1.81 -23.33 -10.19
C PHE A 240 -0.98 -23.25 -11.48
N ILE A 241 -0.73 -24.38 -12.15
CA ILE A 241 -0.01 -24.41 -13.44
C ILE A 241 -0.77 -23.60 -14.50
N PHE A 242 -2.09 -23.76 -14.59
CA PHE A 242 -2.91 -22.99 -15.53
C PHE A 242 -2.81 -21.47 -15.26
N SER A 243 -2.77 -21.06 -13.99
CA SER A 243 -2.61 -19.66 -13.58
C SER A 243 -1.23 -19.09 -13.97
N ILE A 244 -0.16 -19.88 -13.83
CA ILE A 244 1.18 -19.46 -14.29
C ILE A 244 1.22 -19.32 -15.81
N VAL A 245 0.69 -20.32 -16.53
CA VAL A 245 0.70 -20.34 -18.00
C VAL A 245 -0.11 -19.17 -18.57
N SER A 246 -1.26 -18.85 -17.98
CA SER A 246 -2.07 -17.71 -18.41
C SER A 246 -1.39 -16.35 -18.21
N VAL A 247 -0.55 -16.20 -17.18
CA VAL A 247 0.27 -14.99 -16.97
C VAL A 247 1.42 -14.89 -17.98
N LEU A 248 2.00 -16.02 -18.41
CA LEU A 248 3.11 -16.05 -19.36
C LEU A 248 2.69 -15.87 -20.83
N ILE A 249 1.41 -16.11 -21.15
CA ILE A 249 0.86 -15.97 -22.51
C ILE A 249 0.37 -14.53 -22.78
N LEU A 250 0.19 -13.71 -21.74
CA LEU A 250 -0.15 -12.27 -21.83
C LEU A 250 1.08 -11.40 -22.08
#